data_AF-A0A5C9CKI9-F1
#
_entry.id   AF-A0A5C9CKI9-F1
#
_cell.length_a   1.000
_cell.length_b   1.000
_cell.length_c   1.000
_cell.angle_alpha   90.00
_cell.angle_beta   90.00
_cell.angle_gamma   90.00
#
_symmetry.space_group_name_H-M   'P 1'
#
loop_
_entity.id
_entity.type
_entity.pdbx_description
1 polymer ?
#
loop_
_entity_poly.entity_id
_entity_poly.type
_entity_poly.pdbx_seq_one_letter_code
_entity_poly.pdbx_strand_id
1 'polypeptide(L)'
;MNNSEPISAMPSAWRLNAACVLTALVSASFVTVALAQKSDPAPEIYICVDAKGRRLTSDRKIPECVDREQKVLNPSGTLKTVVPPLLTVREQQALEDKALAEQDARNRPLKEKRRLQALLLRYPNQTVHEKERALALAQAITANSHDPAAKVEAVNQVNSRFDNEHAQLKLLWDQTADSNPKPLK
;
A
#
# COMPACT_ATOMS: atom_id res chain seq x y z
N MET A 1 53.63 6.46 11.44
CA MET A 1 53.75 5.00 11.30
C MET A 1 52.43 4.51 10.74
N ASN A 2 52.38 4.36 9.43
CA ASN A 2 51.25 3.79 8.70
C ASN A 2 51.13 2.30 9.04
N ASN A 3 49.91 1.77 9.05
CA ASN A 3 49.60 0.44 8.53
C ASN A 3 48.08 0.33 8.29
N SER A 4 47.68 0.37 7.03
CA SER A 4 46.38 -0.10 6.55
C SER A 4 46.60 -0.64 5.15
N GLU A 5 46.61 -1.95 5.02
CA GLU A 5 46.61 -2.66 3.73
C GLU A 5 45.18 -2.79 3.18
N PRO A 6 45.00 -2.73 1.85
CA PRO A 6 43.72 -2.98 1.21
C PRO A 6 43.55 -4.43 0.71
N ILE A 7 42.28 -4.84 0.70
CA ILE A 7 41.72 -6.06 0.13
C ILE A 7 41.63 -5.92 -1.40
N SER A 8 42.11 -6.92 -2.15
CA SER A 8 41.34 -7.64 -3.20
C SER A 8 42.27 -8.43 -4.15
N ALA A 9 41.98 -9.72 -4.29
CA ALA A 9 42.58 -10.59 -5.30
C ALA A 9 41.46 -11.26 -6.11
N MET A 10 41.44 -11.03 -7.42
CA MET A 10 40.85 -11.93 -8.41
C MET A 10 41.73 -11.93 -9.67
N PRO A 11 41.99 -13.11 -10.28
CA PRO A 11 43.01 -13.25 -11.31
C PRO A 11 42.52 -12.96 -12.74
N SER A 12 43.46 -12.41 -13.51
CA SER A 12 43.40 -12.06 -14.92
C SER A 12 44.04 -13.13 -15.81
N ALA A 13 43.32 -13.61 -16.82
CA ALA A 13 43.84 -14.41 -17.94
C ALA A 13 42.66 -14.61 -18.91
N TRP A 14 42.62 -14.17 -20.16
CA TRP A 14 43.66 -13.94 -21.16
C TRP A 14 43.28 -12.77 -22.10
N ARG A 15 44.28 -12.01 -22.51
CA ARG A 15 44.26 -11.10 -23.67
C ARG A 15 45.22 -11.67 -24.72
N LEU A 16 44.85 -11.67 -26.00
CA LEU A 16 45.74 -11.60 -27.19
C LEU A 16 44.90 -11.02 -28.36
N ASN A 17 45.17 -9.76 -28.76
CA ASN A 17 45.80 -9.30 -30.01
C ASN A 17 44.81 -9.09 -31.17
N ALA A 18 44.52 -7.89 -31.71
CA ALA A 18 45.34 -6.80 -32.29
C ALA A 18 45.15 -6.74 -33.83
N ALA A 19 44.47 -5.67 -34.26
CA ALA A 19 44.65 -4.93 -35.50
C ALA A 19 44.76 -5.67 -36.85
N CYS A 20 43.69 -5.60 -37.66
CA CYS A 20 43.72 -5.19 -39.08
C CYS A 20 42.33 -5.43 -39.69
N VAL A 21 41.57 -4.37 -39.95
CA VAL A 21 40.89 -4.04 -41.21
C VAL A 21 40.12 -2.76 -40.92
N LEU A 22 40.75 -1.63 -41.19
CA LEU A 22 40.07 -0.35 -41.40
C LEU A 22 39.66 -0.28 -42.88
N THR A 23 38.50 0.34 -43.10
CA THR A 23 37.95 0.89 -44.35
C THR A 23 37.35 -0.07 -45.40
N ALA A 24 36.03 -0.26 -45.32
CA ALA A 24 35.15 -0.18 -46.49
C ALA A 24 33.70 0.10 -46.07
N LEU A 25 33.10 1.11 -46.73
CA LEU A 25 31.66 1.34 -46.91
C LEU A 25 30.86 2.00 -45.78
N VAL A 26 30.90 3.34 -45.86
CA VAL A 26 29.72 4.20 -45.69
C VAL A 26 28.55 3.64 -46.50
N SER A 27 27.54 3.10 -45.82
CA SER A 27 26.19 2.97 -46.40
C SER A 27 25.16 3.28 -45.31
N ALA A 28 24.69 4.53 -45.38
CA ALA A 28 23.39 5.02 -44.93
C ALA A 28 22.40 3.95 -44.43
N SER A 29 22.39 3.68 -43.12
CA SER A 29 21.19 3.16 -42.47
C SER A 29 20.24 4.33 -42.25
N PHE A 30 19.43 4.62 -43.26
CA PHE A 30 18.19 5.36 -43.12
C PHE A 30 17.35 4.66 -42.03
N VAL A 31 17.29 5.26 -40.84
CA VAL A 31 16.28 4.91 -39.84
C VAL A 31 14.95 5.39 -40.39
N THR A 32 14.21 4.50 -41.03
CA THR A 32 12.81 4.73 -41.41
C THR A 32 11.99 4.85 -40.13
N VAL A 33 11.61 6.08 -39.77
CA VAL A 33 10.59 6.36 -38.76
C VAL A 33 9.26 5.87 -39.32
N ALA A 34 8.77 4.73 -38.83
CA ALA A 34 7.42 4.27 -39.10
C ALA A 34 6.44 5.22 -38.40
N LEU A 35 5.81 6.11 -39.17
CA LEU A 35 4.67 6.91 -38.71
C LEU A 35 3.52 5.95 -38.42
N ALA A 36 3.20 5.75 -37.13
CA ALA A 36 2.01 5.05 -36.70
C ALA A 36 0.77 5.75 -37.29
N GLN A 37 0.10 5.10 -38.24
CA GLN A 37 -1.18 5.59 -38.75
C GLN A 37 -2.22 5.42 -37.64
N LYS A 38 -2.62 6.53 -37.01
CA LYS A 38 -3.84 6.58 -36.19
C LYS A 38 -5.01 6.28 -37.12
N SER A 39 -5.58 5.09 -37.03
CA SER A 39 -6.91 4.83 -37.54
C SER A 39 -7.90 5.70 -36.76
N ASP A 40 -8.61 6.60 -37.42
CA ASP A 40 -9.70 7.33 -36.77
C ASP A 40 -10.72 6.33 -36.21
N PRO A 41 -11.21 6.53 -34.97
CA PRO A 41 -12.21 5.66 -34.39
C PRO A 41 -13.44 5.64 -35.31
N ALA A 42 -13.98 4.45 -35.57
CA ALA A 42 -15.18 4.30 -36.37
C ALA A 42 -16.29 5.23 -35.83
N PRO A 43 -17.08 5.89 -36.70
CA PRO A 43 -18.10 6.84 -36.26
C PRO A 43 -19.11 6.15 -35.35
N GLU A 44 -19.33 6.71 -34.16
CA GLU A 44 -20.30 6.20 -33.18
C GLU A 44 -21.42 7.23 -33.01
N ILE A 45 -22.66 6.76 -33.00
CA ILE A 45 -23.82 7.65 -32.88
C ILE A 45 -24.33 7.60 -31.44
N TYR A 46 -24.25 8.73 -30.75
CA TYR A 46 -24.74 8.91 -29.38
C TYR A 46 -26.19 9.38 -29.41
N ILE A 47 -27.04 8.74 -28.61
CA ILE A 47 -28.47 9.05 -28.52
C ILE A 47 -28.89 9.19 -27.06
N CYS A 48 -29.60 10.25 -26.74
CA CYS A 48 -30.23 10.43 -25.43
C CYS A 48 -31.56 11.19 -25.55
N VAL A 49 -32.24 11.36 -24.42
CA VAL A 49 -33.44 12.16 -24.30
C VAL A 49 -33.14 13.29 -23.32
N ASP A 50 -33.43 14.54 -23.67
CA ASP A 50 -33.18 15.66 -22.75
C ASP A 50 -34.24 15.72 -21.64
N ALA A 51 -34.07 16.60 -20.66
CA ALA A 51 -35.06 16.82 -19.58
C ALA A 51 -36.44 17.29 -20.09
N LYS A 52 -36.52 17.77 -21.33
CA LYS A 52 -37.76 18.24 -21.98
C LYS A 52 -38.40 17.14 -22.84
N GLY A 53 -37.86 15.92 -22.84
CA GLY A 53 -38.37 14.79 -23.61
C GLY A 53 -37.98 14.76 -25.09
N ARG A 54 -37.07 15.64 -25.55
CA ARG A 54 -36.59 15.66 -26.94
C ARG A 54 -35.47 14.66 -27.14
N ARG A 55 -35.51 13.94 -28.25
CA ARG A 55 -34.44 13.01 -28.64
C ARG A 55 -33.27 13.78 -29.25
N LEU A 56 -32.10 13.65 -28.64
CA LEU A 56 -30.84 14.21 -29.15
C LEU A 56 -30.01 13.07 -29.75
N THR A 57 -29.44 13.32 -30.93
CA THR A 57 -28.58 12.40 -31.66
C THR A 57 -27.34 13.15 -32.11
N SER A 58 -26.16 12.60 -31.90
CA SER A 58 -24.89 13.27 -32.21
C SER A 58 -23.79 12.24 -32.45
N ASP A 59 -22.88 12.52 -33.38
CA ASP A 59 -21.71 11.67 -33.65
C ASP A 59 -20.60 11.81 -32.58
N ARG A 60 -20.84 12.69 -31.60
CA ARG A 60 -20.00 12.91 -30.41
C ARG A 60 -20.86 12.86 -29.14
N LYS A 61 -20.24 12.57 -27.99
CA LYS A 61 -20.90 12.59 -26.68
C LYS A 61 -21.72 13.87 -26.48
N ILE A 62 -22.95 13.70 -25.98
CA ILE A 62 -23.90 14.80 -25.82
C ILE A 62 -23.70 15.41 -24.42
N PRO A 63 -23.15 16.64 -24.29
CA PRO A 63 -22.85 17.22 -22.98
C PRO A 63 -24.10 17.51 -22.15
N GLU A 64 -25.24 17.78 -22.81
CA GLU A 64 -26.53 18.01 -22.15
C GLU A 64 -27.12 16.76 -21.49
N CYS A 65 -26.61 15.57 -21.81
CA CYS A 65 -27.08 14.29 -21.28
C CYS A 65 -26.01 13.62 -20.40
N VAL A 66 -25.11 14.40 -19.79
CA VAL A 66 -24.03 13.90 -18.92
C VAL A 66 -24.58 13.30 -17.61
N ASP A 67 -25.71 13.82 -17.15
CA ASP A 67 -26.46 13.41 -15.97
C ASP A 67 -27.44 12.24 -16.24
N ARG A 68 -27.51 11.75 -17.48
CA ARG A 68 -28.41 10.65 -17.89
C ARG A 68 -27.66 9.58 -18.68
N GLU A 69 -28.32 8.46 -18.89
CA GLU A 69 -27.80 7.42 -19.79
C GLU A 69 -27.83 7.86 -21.26
N GLN A 70 -26.77 7.51 -22.01
CA GLN A 70 -26.69 7.71 -23.45
C GLN A 70 -26.49 6.35 -24.13
N LYS A 71 -27.27 6.08 -25.18
CA LYS A 71 -27.10 4.87 -26.00
C LYS A 71 -26.11 5.18 -27.11
N VAL A 72 -25.08 4.35 -27.24
CA VAL A 72 -24.12 4.40 -28.35
C VAL A 72 -24.54 3.36 -29.36
N LEU A 73 -24.77 3.79 -30.60
CA LEU A 73 -25.07 2.91 -31.72
C LEU A 73 -23.84 2.74 -32.62
N ASN A 74 -23.75 1.55 -33.22
CA ASN A 74 -22.84 1.31 -34.34
C ASN A 74 -23.31 2.07 -35.59
N PRO A 75 -22.45 2.24 -36.60
CA PRO A 75 -22.85 2.76 -37.91
C PRO A 75 -24.02 2.00 -38.55
N SER A 76 -24.16 0.70 -38.25
CA SER A 76 -25.27 -0.14 -38.69
C SER A 76 -26.60 0.11 -37.95
N GLY A 77 -26.63 1.02 -36.99
CA GLY A 77 -27.80 1.35 -36.16
C GLY A 77 -28.07 0.38 -35.01
N THR A 78 -27.28 -0.69 -34.87
CA THR A 78 -27.39 -1.60 -33.73
C THR A 78 -26.82 -0.99 -32.46
N LEU A 79 -27.41 -1.30 -31.29
CA LEU A 79 -26.90 -0.83 -30.00
C LEU A 79 -25.51 -1.42 -29.73
N LYS A 80 -24.53 -0.55 -29.52
CA LYS A 80 -23.16 -0.91 -29.15
C LYS A 80 -23.00 -0.99 -27.64
N THR A 81 -23.33 0.10 -26.94
CA THR A 81 -23.22 0.17 -25.48
C THR A 81 -24.13 1.26 -24.91
N VAL A 82 -24.30 1.28 -23.58
CA VAL A 82 -25.01 2.34 -22.87
C VAL A 82 -24.00 3.01 -21.94
N VAL A 83 -23.79 4.32 -22.12
CA VAL A 83 -22.94 5.14 -21.27
C VAL A 83 -23.74 5.54 -20.03
N PRO A 84 -23.30 5.18 -18.82
CA PRO A 84 -23.98 5.61 -17.60
C PRO A 84 -23.78 7.11 -17.36
N PRO A 85 -24.67 7.74 -16.57
CA PRO A 85 -24.48 9.12 -16.15
C PRO A 85 -23.17 9.28 -15.37
N LEU A 86 -22.54 10.44 -15.52
CA LEU A 86 -21.38 10.78 -14.70
C LEU A 86 -21.83 11.01 -13.27
N LEU A 87 -21.16 10.35 -12.34
CA LEU A 87 -21.37 10.53 -10.92
C LEU A 87 -21.09 12.00 -10.56
N THR A 88 -21.98 12.58 -9.76
CA THR A 88 -21.75 13.92 -9.22
C THR A 88 -20.53 13.91 -8.30
N VAL A 89 -19.87 15.06 -8.11
CA VAL A 89 -18.68 15.17 -7.22
C VAL A 89 -18.98 14.60 -5.83
N ARG A 90 -20.18 14.83 -5.30
CA ARG A 90 -20.63 14.32 -4.00
C ARG A 90 -20.78 12.79 -3.99
N GLU A 91 -21.30 12.21 -5.07
CA GLU A 91 -21.44 10.76 -5.18
C GLU A 91 -20.08 10.07 -5.35
N GLN A 92 -19.17 10.68 -6.11
CA GLN A 92 -17.79 10.20 -6.23
C GLN A 92 -17.11 10.18 -4.86
N GLN A 93 -17.19 11.28 -4.10
CA GLN A 93 -16.67 11.36 -2.74
C GLN A 93 -17.30 10.29 -1.83
N ALA A 94 -18.62 10.11 -1.89
CA ALA A 94 -19.29 9.09 -1.08
C ALA A 94 -18.86 7.65 -1.42
N LEU A 95 -18.50 7.37 -2.70
CA LEU A 95 -17.95 6.09 -3.10
C LEU A 95 -16.50 5.91 -2.64
N GLU A 96 -15.69 6.97 -2.72
CA GLU A 96 -14.31 6.98 -2.23
C GLU A 96 -14.26 6.77 -0.71
N ASP A 97 -15.09 7.48 0.05
CA ASP A 97 -15.22 7.35 1.50
C ASP A 97 -15.63 5.92 1.90
N LYS A 98 -16.60 5.33 1.17
CA LYS A 98 -17.00 3.93 1.38
C LYS A 98 -15.85 2.97 1.08
N ALA A 99 -15.16 3.16 -0.04
CA ALA A 99 -14.04 2.31 -0.42
C ALA A 99 -12.89 2.38 0.61
N LEU A 100 -12.59 3.56 1.13
CA LEU A 100 -11.61 3.77 2.19
C LEU A 100 -12.06 3.11 3.49
N ALA A 101 -13.31 3.29 3.91
CA ALA A 101 -13.86 2.69 5.12
C ALA A 101 -13.84 1.15 5.06
N GLU A 102 -14.19 0.57 3.90
CA GLU A 102 -14.10 -0.87 3.69
C GLU A 102 -12.66 -1.37 3.68
N GLN A 103 -11.73 -0.63 3.07
CA GLN A 103 -10.31 -0.96 3.11
C GLN A 103 -9.77 -0.93 4.54
N ASP A 104 -10.14 0.07 5.32
CA ASP A 104 -9.77 0.14 6.73
C ASP A 104 -10.39 -1.00 7.53
N ALA A 105 -11.66 -1.34 7.30
CA ALA A 105 -12.30 -2.47 7.94
C ALA A 105 -11.57 -3.80 7.64
N ARG A 106 -11.18 -4.02 6.39
CA ARG A 106 -10.35 -5.19 5.98
C ARG A 106 -8.97 -5.18 6.64
N ASN A 107 -8.37 -4.01 6.81
CA ASN A 107 -7.03 -3.87 7.38
C ASN A 107 -6.99 -3.87 8.91
N ARG A 108 -8.08 -3.54 9.61
CA ARG A 108 -8.18 -3.54 11.08
C ARG A 108 -7.68 -4.85 11.73
N PRO A 109 -8.16 -6.05 11.36
CA PRO A 109 -7.69 -7.29 11.99
C PRO A 109 -6.20 -7.55 11.71
N LEU A 110 -5.70 -7.18 10.53
CA LEU A 110 -4.27 -7.32 10.20
C LEU A 110 -3.41 -6.34 11.01
N LYS A 111 -3.86 -5.09 11.20
CA LYS A 111 -3.22 -4.10 12.06
C LYS A 111 -3.14 -4.63 13.50
N GLU A 112 -4.22 -5.23 14.00
CA GLU A 112 -4.26 -5.79 15.35
C GLU A 112 -3.34 -6.99 15.50
N LYS A 113 -3.37 -7.94 14.56
CA LYS A 113 -2.44 -9.07 14.55
C LYS A 113 -0.98 -8.62 14.55
N ARG A 114 -0.63 -7.60 13.76
CA ARG A 114 0.73 -7.03 13.73
C ARG A 114 1.11 -6.40 15.07
N ARG A 115 0.18 -5.70 15.74
CA ARG A 115 0.41 -5.13 17.07
C ARG A 115 0.69 -6.22 18.10
N LEU A 116 -0.12 -7.27 18.14
CA LEU A 116 0.06 -8.40 19.05
C LEU A 116 1.37 -9.16 18.78
N GLN A 117 1.73 -9.36 17.52
CA GLN A 117 3.02 -9.96 17.15
C GLN A 117 4.21 -9.12 17.60
N ALA A 118 4.14 -7.80 17.43
CA ALA A 118 5.18 -6.90 17.92
C ALA A 118 5.29 -6.94 19.47
N LEU A 119 4.15 -7.04 20.15
CA LEU A 119 4.11 -7.16 21.61
C LEU A 119 4.76 -8.46 22.10
N LEU A 120 4.46 -9.59 21.44
CA LEU A 120 5.11 -10.88 21.74
C LEU A 120 6.62 -10.88 21.45
N LEU A 121 7.03 -10.24 20.37
CA LEU A 121 8.46 -10.13 20.04
C LEU A 121 9.21 -9.34 21.12
N ARG A 122 8.59 -8.28 21.65
CA ARG A 122 9.13 -7.47 22.74
C ARG A 122 9.10 -8.21 24.09
N TYR A 123 8.01 -8.91 24.35
CA TYR A 123 7.75 -9.60 25.61
C TYR A 123 7.43 -11.08 25.35
N PRO A 124 8.46 -11.92 25.15
CA PRO A 124 8.26 -13.32 24.80
C PRO A 124 7.69 -14.17 25.94
N ASN A 125 7.78 -13.71 27.18
CA ASN A 125 7.20 -14.38 28.36
C ASN A 125 6.95 -13.38 29.50
N GLN A 126 6.22 -13.83 30.52
CA GLN A 126 5.83 -13.03 31.68
C GLN A 126 7.02 -12.42 32.44
N THR A 127 8.11 -13.17 32.61
CA THR A 127 9.27 -12.69 33.38
C THR A 127 9.95 -11.48 32.75
N VAL A 128 10.02 -11.43 31.40
CA VAL A 128 10.57 -10.27 30.66
C VAL A 128 9.67 -9.06 30.83
N HIS A 129 8.36 -9.25 30.72
CA HIS A 129 7.37 -8.18 30.90
C HIS A 129 7.40 -7.58 32.32
N GLU A 130 7.48 -8.42 33.36
CA GLU A 130 7.56 -7.98 34.76
C GLU A 130 8.85 -7.20 35.05
N LYS A 131 9.98 -7.65 34.50
CA LYS A 131 11.25 -6.94 34.61
C LYS A 131 11.17 -5.54 34.01
N GLU A 132 10.60 -5.42 32.81
CA GLU A 132 10.42 -4.12 32.13
C GLU A 132 9.42 -3.21 32.87
N ARG A 133 8.36 -3.78 33.47
CA ARG A 133 7.46 -3.04 34.36
C ARG A 133 8.21 -2.45 35.54
N ALA A 134 9.03 -3.24 36.23
CA ALA A 134 9.80 -2.78 37.39
C ALA A 134 10.77 -1.64 37.03
N LEU A 135 11.45 -1.75 35.88
CA LEU A 135 12.33 -0.70 35.36
C LEU A 135 11.57 0.59 35.05
N ALA A 136 10.42 0.49 34.36
CA ALA A 136 9.60 1.65 34.03
C ALA A 136 9.02 2.34 35.27
N LEU A 137 8.61 1.57 36.29
CA LEU A 137 8.16 2.12 37.57
C LEU A 137 9.27 2.86 38.30
N ALA A 138 10.48 2.28 38.36
CA ALA A 138 11.64 2.93 38.96
C ALA A 138 11.96 4.27 38.25
N GLN A 139 11.89 4.30 36.92
CA GLN A 139 12.08 5.51 36.13
C GLN A 139 11.00 6.57 36.43
N ALA A 140 9.72 6.18 36.43
CA ALA A 140 8.61 7.09 36.72
C ALA A 140 8.69 7.68 38.15
N ILE A 141 9.09 6.87 39.12
CA ILE A 141 9.30 7.29 40.51
C ILE A 141 10.46 8.29 40.60
N THR A 142 11.56 8.02 39.89
CA THR A 142 12.76 8.87 39.91
C THR A 142 12.49 10.21 39.22
N ALA A 143 11.81 10.21 38.08
CA ALA A 143 11.48 11.41 37.32
C ALA A 143 10.54 12.35 38.08
N ASN A 144 9.58 11.80 38.84
CA ASN A 144 8.58 12.57 39.57
C ASN A 144 8.86 12.67 41.08
N SER A 145 10.12 12.51 41.49
CA SER A 145 10.50 12.44 42.91
C SER A 145 10.15 13.69 43.73
N HIS A 146 9.99 14.85 43.08
CA HIS A 146 9.75 16.15 43.71
C HIS A 146 8.28 16.45 43.99
N ASP A 147 7.36 15.78 43.29
CA ASP A 147 5.92 16.00 43.42
C ASP A 147 5.22 14.67 43.74
N PRO A 148 4.71 14.49 44.98
CA PRO A 148 4.08 13.24 45.38
C PRO A 148 2.79 12.95 44.61
N ALA A 149 2.03 13.98 44.19
CA ALA A 149 0.79 13.79 43.43
C ALA A 149 1.11 13.32 42.01
N ALA A 150 2.02 14.02 41.32
CA ALA A 150 2.48 13.64 39.98
C ALA A 150 3.14 12.25 39.96
N LYS A 151 3.89 11.89 41.01
CA LYS A 151 4.48 10.56 41.16
C LYS A 151 3.43 9.46 41.22
N VAL A 152 2.37 9.63 42.01
CA VAL A 152 1.29 8.66 42.12
C VAL A 152 0.58 8.50 40.78
N GLU A 153 0.28 9.60 40.10
CA GLU A 153 -0.34 9.56 38.78
C GLU A 153 0.51 8.83 37.74
N ALA A 154 1.81 9.14 37.66
CA ALA A 154 2.73 8.49 36.74
C ALA A 154 2.85 6.98 37.01
N VAL A 155 2.90 6.56 38.27
CA VAL A 155 2.90 5.14 38.65
C VAL A 155 1.61 4.46 38.19
N ASN A 156 0.45 5.08 38.41
CA ASN A 156 -0.84 4.54 37.98
C ASN A 156 -0.93 4.44 36.45
N GLN A 157 -0.40 5.43 35.73
CA GLN A 157 -0.34 5.41 34.27
C GLN A 157 0.56 4.27 33.76
N VAL A 158 1.74 4.07 34.37
CA VAL A 158 2.62 2.95 34.00
C VAL A 158 1.96 1.60 34.29
N ASN A 159 1.38 1.44 35.48
CA ASN A 159 0.69 0.19 35.85
C ASN A 159 -0.45 -0.12 34.88
N SER A 160 -1.36 0.84 34.63
CA SER A 160 -2.48 0.63 33.70
C SER A 160 -2.02 0.27 32.29
N ARG A 161 -0.94 0.88 31.78
CA ARG A 161 -0.35 0.51 30.48
C ARG A 161 0.10 -0.96 30.48
N PHE A 162 0.92 -1.35 31.45
CA PHE A 162 1.44 -2.74 31.52
C PHE A 162 0.35 -3.75 31.88
N ASP A 163 -0.72 -3.36 32.58
CA ASP A 163 -1.86 -4.24 32.88
C ASP A 163 -2.64 -4.55 31.61
N ASN A 164 -2.85 -3.56 30.74
CA ASN A 164 -3.48 -3.74 29.43
C ASN A 164 -2.63 -4.61 28.50
N GLU A 165 -1.32 -4.38 28.44
CA GLU A 165 -0.38 -5.21 27.66
C GLU A 165 -0.38 -6.66 28.17
N HIS A 166 -0.33 -6.85 29.50
CA HIS A 166 -0.36 -8.16 30.11
C HIS A 166 -1.65 -8.94 29.82
N ALA A 167 -2.81 -8.27 29.84
CA ALA A 167 -4.09 -8.91 29.54
C ALA A 167 -4.11 -9.52 28.12
N GLN A 168 -3.52 -8.81 27.14
CA GLN A 168 -3.39 -9.30 25.77
C GLN A 168 -2.37 -10.43 25.66
N LEU A 169 -1.20 -10.26 26.29
CA LEU A 169 -0.10 -11.22 26.24
C LEU A 169 -0.43 -12.54 26.94
N LYS A 170 -1.15 -12.50 28.06
CA LYS A 170 -1.50 -13.69 28.84
C LYS A 170 -2.23 -14.72 27.97
N LEU A 171 -3.24 -14.28 27.21
CA LEU A 171 -3.97 -15.15 26.29
C LEU A 171 -3.06 -15.79 25.23
N LEU A 172 -2.05 -15.05 24.76
CA LEU A 172 -1.12 -15.51 23.74
C LEU A 172 -0.08 -16.47 24.31
N TRP A 173 0.46 -16.20 25.49
CA TRP A 173 1.41 -17.09 26.16
C TRP A 173 0.76 -18.43 26.53
N ASP A 174 -0.49 -18.42 27.01
CA ASP A 174 -1.26 -19.62 27.31
C ASP A 174 -1.42 -20.49 26.03
N GLN A 175 -1.79 -19.87 24.90
CA GLN A 175 -1.88 -20.56 23.60
C GLN A 175 -0.55 -21.16 23.14
N THR A 176 0.57 -20.44 23.34
CA THR A 176 1.89 -20.95 22.95
C THR A 176 2.33 -22.14 23.80
N ALA A 177 1.98 -22.16 25.09
CA ALA A 177 2.29 -23.26 26.00
C ALA A 177 1.56 -24.55 25.59
N ASP A 178 0.29 -24.45 25.17
CA ASP A 178 -0.49 -25.59 24.67
C ASP A 178 0.04 -26.11 23.32
N SER A 179 0.52 -25.21 22.46
CA SER A 179 1.02 -25.59 21.13
C SER A 179 2.39 -26.29 21.12
N ASN A 180 3.15 -26.21 22.22
CA ASN A 180 4.48 -26.80 22.33
C ASN A 180 4.60 -27.66 23.60
N PRO A 181 3.97 -28.86 23.63
CA PRO A 181 3.98 -29.71 24.79
C PRO A 181 5.41 -30.18 25.11
N LYS A 182 5.76 -30.13 26.40
CA LYS A 182 7.05 -30.61 26.91
C LYS A 182 7.30 -32.05 26.43
N PRO A 183 8.49 -32.40 25.90
CA PRO A 183 8.77 -33.77 25.52
C PRO A 183 8.57 -34.68 26.73
N LEU A 184 7.77 -35.72 26.54
CA LEU A 184 7.55 -36.75 27.55
C LEU A 184 8.91 -37.36 27.90
N LYS A 185 9.26 -37.33 29.19
CA LYS A 185 10.47 -37.94 29.74
C LYS A 185 10.37 -39.45 29.74
#